data_AF-A0A163B7F4-F1
#
_entry.id   AF-A0A163B7F4-F1
#
_cell.length_a   1.000
_cell.length_b   1.000
_cell.length_c   1.000
_cell.angle_alpha   90.00
_cell.angle_beta   90.00
_cell.angle_gamma   90.00
#
_symmetry.space_group_name_H-M   'P 1'
#
loop_
_entity.id
_entity.type
_entity.pdbx_description
1 polymer ?
#
loop_
_entity_poly.entity_id
_entity_poly.type
_entity_poly.pdbx_seq_one_letter_code
_entity_poly.pdbx_strand_id
1 'polypeptide(L)'
;MHAPQKEKDPRMQDSSFGSPLRAASSRSSTTARSGTAPADMSEPTLGCQIAPHYHHEQWLYNSDSGSTDSESEAERPVQEGIADDALAIEKVDTQHSRGVTPALTKISTQRSRRSRKDASQDPVGFWNWQMTMAPNKWVTETLSIDEYTYQHTDLVLAVAIMAFLCLFWGALFRQNDNVKHLEIFVVDFDSQVAPYTDTTPLVGPFVTRTVTDMLDEGGIVPSYTLRSAGDFDFDPLKVRESVYDFRAWAAVIINPNATAVLDHAIRQGNASYDPSGACQIIYNSARDQTTTSSYIVPSLTALQKRVVHSFGSFWVPHLQVDLQTLRIDMSPQALSPGIDFTTYDLRPFGPPVATPAVSIGLIYLIIISFFSFTFFLPIHMKYLTPKGHPPLLFRHLVAWRYIATVLSYFFLSLVYSFVSLAFLMPMSNQPASHVLPANNANSYGHATFVVYWMGNWIGMIAFGLASENMAMLLGTPWTALWLIFWVISNVATGFYSLDLAPSFYRWGYAWPMHNIVELTRSTLFDLNPRVGLNFGILFAWVAIDTLLFPVCCYYMRWNTARVKRNAAQAEAQWQAQMEKERDEPSLMARVTTRGSRKDGNSRLADAEAAR
;
A
#
# COMPACT_ATOMS: atom_id res chain seq x y z
N MET A 1 -25.52 -45.10 -12.51
CA MET A 1 -26.98 -45.27 -12.49
C MET A 1 -27.31 -46.06 -11.22
N HIS A 2 -28.09 -45.47 -10.30
CA HIS A 2 -28.46 -45.99 -8.96
C HIS A 2 -27.36 -46.42 -7.97
N ALA A 3 -27.69 -46.26 -6.68
CA ALA A 3 -27.01 -46.81 -5.51
C ALA A 3 -27.91 -47.88 -4.86
N PRO A 4 -27.42 -48.58 -3.82
CA PRO A 4 -27.99 -48.42 -2.47
C PRO A 4 -26.89 -48.10 -1.43
N GLN A 5 -27.07 -47.41 -0.30
CA GLN A 5 -28.17 -47.21 0.68
C GLN A 5 -27.99 -48.06 1.96
N LYS A 6 -28.29 -47.46 3.12
CA LYS A 6 -27.92 -47.90 4.49
C LYS A 6 -28.95 -48.84 5.15
N GLU A 7 -28.49 -49.54 6.18
CA GLU A 7 -29.33 -50.12 7.25
C GLU A 7 -28.76 -49.78 8.66
N LYS A 8 -29.52 -50.06 9.72
CA LYS A 8 -29.22 -49.86 11.16
C LYS A 8 -29.37 -51.25 11.89
N ASP A 9 -29.26 -51.50 13.21
CA ASP A 9 -29.34 -50.67 14.44
C ASP A 9 -28.46 -51.29 15.60
N PRO A 10 -28.86 -51.60 16.86
CA PRO A 10 -28.42 -50.77 18.01
C PRO A 10 -27.95 -51.47 19.34
N ARG A 11 -27.28 -50.69 20.25
CA ARG A 11 -27.20 -50.85 21.76
C ARG A 11 -26.43 -52.09 22.32
N MET A 12 -26.01 -52.23 23.60
CA MET A 12 -25.91 -51.37 24.83
C MET A 12 -24.93 -51.99 25.88
N GLN A 13 -24.30 -51.15 26.74
CA GLN A 13 -23.83 -51.35 28.15
C GLN A 13 -22.83 -50.20 28.48
N ASP A 14 -22.94 -49.36 29.53
CA ASP A 14 -22.92 -49.54 31.00
C ASP A 14 -21.52 -49.86 31.57
N SER A 15 -20.97 -49.23 32.63
CA SER A 15 -21.39 -48.10 33.52
C SER A 15 -20.11 -47.52 34.22
N SER A 16 -20.01 -46.72 35.32
CA SER A 16 -20.88 -46.13 36.38
C SER A 16 -20.11 -45.00 37.14
N PHE A 17 -20.66 -44.46 38.26
CA PHE A 17 -20.12 -43.49 39.26
C PHE A 17 -19.92 -42.01 38.82
N GLY A 18 -20.31 -40.98 39.61
CA GLY A 18 -21.06 -40.93 40.88
C GLY A 18 -21.40 -39.46 41.28
N SER A 19 -22.44 -39.21 42.10
CA SER A 19 -23.03 -37.87 42.38
C SER A 19 -23.37 -37.72 43.89
N PRO A 20 -24.28 -36.83 44.40
CA PRO A 20 -24.68 -35.42 44.10
C PRO A 20 -24.78 -34.53 45.39
N LEU A 21 -25.42 -33.35 45.33
CA LEU A 21 -26.37 -32.66 46.30
C LEU A 21 -26.33 -31.11 46.08
N ARG A 22 -27.42 -30.31 45.91
CA ARG A 22 -28.56 -29.89 46.78
C ARG A 22 -28.16 -29.12 48.05
N ALA A 23 -28.82 -28.04 48.53
CA ALA A 23 -29.89 -27.11 48.07
C ALA A 23 -29.94 -25.89 49.08
N ALA A 24 -30.90 -24.95 49.24
CA ALA A 24 -32.23 -24.61 48.67
C ALA A 24 -32.71 -23.18 49.13
N SER A 25 -33.91 -22.72 48.69
CA SER A 25 -34.81 -21.72 49.35
C SER A 25 -34.48 -20.20 49.27
N SER A 26 -35.45 -19.23 49.27
CA SER A 26 -36.92 -19.26 49.00
C SER A 26 -37.58 -17.85 48.97
N ARG A 27 -38.74 -17.70 48.27
CA ARG A 27 -39.81 -16.64 48.43
C ARG A 27 -39.35 -15.15 48.23
N SER A 28 -40.18 -14.09 48.23
CA SER A 28 -41.48 -13.72 47.60
C SER A 28 -41.63 -12.15 47.72
N SER A 29 -42.54 -11.35 47.16
CA SER A 29 -43.73 -11.47 46.27
C SER A 29 -44.24 -10.06 45.85
N THR A 30 -44.99 -9.94 44.74
CA THR A 30 -46.01 -8.89 44.36
C THR A 30 -45.78 -7.39 44.68
N THR A 31 -45.87 -6.50 43.66
CA THR A 31 -46.71 -5.26 43.55
C THR A 31 -46.29 -4.41 42.33
N ALA A 32 -47.15 -3.54 41.79
CA ALA A 32 -46.88 -2.69 40.62
C ALA A 32 -47.42 -1.24 40.76
N ARG A 33 -46.69 -0.22 40.25
CA ARG A 33 -47.25 1.07 39.77
C ARG A 33 -46.26 2.04 39.06
N SER A 34 -46.71 2.59 37.93
CA SER A 34 -46.55 3.97 37.37
C SER A 34 -45.23 4.78 37.42
N GLY A 35 -44.84 5.34 36.26
CA GLY A 35 -43.95 6.51 36.08
C GLY A 35 -43.11 6.43 34.79
N THR A 36 -43.53 7.00 33.64
CA THR A 36 -43.29 8.40 33.16
C THR A 36 -41.81 8.80 32.94
N ALA A 37 -41.39 8.68 31.67
CA ALA A 37 -40.38 9.40 30.84
C ALA A 37 -39.43 10.49 31.42
N PRO A 38 -38.32 10.85 30.72
CA PRO A 38 -37.83 10.35 29.42
C PRO A 38 -36.44 9.69 29.48
N ALA A 39 -35.99 9.13 28.37
CA ALA A 39 -34.58 8.75 28.16
C ALA A 39 -33.91 9.75 27.22
N ASP A 40 -32.86 10.41 27.70
CA ASP A 40 -31.90 11.13 26.87
C ASP A 40 -30.85 10.11 26.37
N MET A 41 -30.60 10.06 25.06
CA MET A 41 -29.58 9.20 24.47
C MET A 41 -28.88 9.92 23.33
N SER A 42 -27.57 10.09 23.50
CA SER A 42 -26.67 10.66 22.50
C SER A 42 -26.48 9.72 21.31
N GLU A 43 -26.68 10.23 20.10
CA GLU A 43 -26.33 9.51 18.87
C GLU A 43 -24.80 9.54 18.63
N PRO A 44 -24.19 8.43 18.17
CA PRO A 44 -22.75 8.36 17.94
C PRO A 44 -22.35 9.05 16.62
N THR A 45 -21.39 9.98 16.70
CA THR A 45 -20.86 10.72 15.55
C THR A 45 -19.92 9.87 14.69
N LEU A 46 -20.50 9.08 13.78
CA LEU A 46 -19.76 8.38 12.72
C LEU A 46 -19.27 9.37 11.64
N GLY A 47 -17.97 9.69 11.68
CA GLY A 47 -17.34 10.59 10.72
C GLY A 47 -17.12 9.94 9.34
N CYS A 48 -17.57 10.61 8.29
CA CYS A 48 -17.18 10.34 6.90
C CYS A 48 -16.98 11.67 6.15
N GLN A 49 -15.74 12.15 6.13
CA GLN A 49 -15.34 13.29 5.29
C GLN A 49 -15.19 12.82 3.83
N ILE A 50 -16.27 12.92 3.06
CA ILE A 50 -16.28 12.72 1.61
C ILE A 50 -16.48 14.08 0.93
N ALA A 51 -15.63 14.38 -0.05
CA ALA A 51 -15.61 15.65 -0.78
C ALA A 51 -14.86 15.47 -2.11
N PRO A 52 -14.94 16.40 -3.09
CA PRO A 52 -15.88 17.52 -3.27
C PRO A 52 -16.61 17.36 -4.64
N HIS A 53 -17.34 18.30 -5.29
CA HIS A 53 -17.54 19.76 -5.24
C HIS A 53 -18.94 20.09 -5.78
N TYR A 54 -19.48 21.28 -5.46
CA TYR A 54 -19.95 22.22 -6.49
C TYR A 54 -19.68 23.67 -6.04
N HIS A 55 -19.57 24.61 -6.99
CA HIS A 55 -19.12 25.99 -6.73
C HIS A 55 -20.27 26.97 -6.51
N HIS A 56 -20.18 27.78 -5.46
CA HIS A 56 -20.58 29.19 -5.48
C HIS A 56 -19.51 30.02 -4.76
N GLU A 57 -18.93 31.03 -5.44
CA GLU A 57 -17.97 31.97 -4.83
C GLU A 57 -18.58 33.38 -4.67
N GLN A 58 -19.09 33.63 -3.45
CA GLN A 58 -19.12 34.93 -2.75
C GLN A 58 -19.13 34.52 -1.25
N TRP A 59 -18.39 35.15 -0.33
CA TRP A 59 -18.32 36.58 -0.05
C TRP A 59 -16.91 37.09 0.33
N LEU A 60 -16.80 38.40 0.54
CA LEU A 60 -15.63 39.08 1.14
C LEU A 60 -15.83 39.34 2.64
N TYR A 61 -14.72 39.63 3.33
CA TYR A 61 -14.59 39.64 4.80
C TYR A 61 -15.31 40.79 5.54
N ASN A 62 -15.71 40.50 6.78
CA ASN A 62 -15.21 41.11 8.03
C ASN A 62 -15.30 40.00 9.10
N SER A 63 -14.24 39.55 9.80
CA SER A 63 -13.33 40.25 10.72
C SER A 63 -13.94 40.57 12.09
N ASP A 64 -13.77 39.66 13.03
CA ASP A 64 -13.49 39.96 14.44
C ASP A 64 -12.57 38.86 15.00
N SER A 65 -11.88 39.15 16.11
CA SER A 65 -10.67 38.42 16.54
C SER A 65 -10.79 37.72 17.90
N GLY A 66 -10.20 36.52 18.04
CA GLY A 66 -10.00 35.84 19.32
C GLY A 66 -9.14 34.57 19.21
N SER A 67 -7.91 34.61 19.71
CA SER A 67 -7.05 33.46 20.04
C SER A 67 -7.62 32.72 21.28
N THR A 68 -7.53 31.40 21.48
CA THR A 68 -6.34 30.54 21.76
C THR A 68 -5.47 31.10 22.93
N ASP A 69 -4.90 30.37 23.89
CA ASP A 69 -4.57 28.93 24.12
C ASP A 69 -4.51 28.62 25.65
N SER A 70 -4.25 27.42 26.21
CA SER A 70 -4.62 25.99 25.93
C SER A 70 -3.97 25.07 27.01
N GLU A 71 -4.71 24.09 27.58
CA GLU A 71 -4.24 23.00 28.49
C GLU A 71 -3.62 23.47 29.86
N SER A 72 -3.35 22.67 30.92
CA SER A 72 -3.33 21.21 31.17
C SER A 72 -3.71 20.80 32.64
N GLU A 73 -3.48 19.53 33.00
CA GLU A 73 -4.06 18.68 34.08
C GLU A 73 -3.85 18.99 35.60
N ALA A 74 -4.86 18.55 36.38
CA ALA A 74 -4.88 17.91 37.72
C ALA A 74 -3.82 18.17 38.85
N GLU A 75 -4.30 18.56 40.05
CA GLU A 75 -4.46 17.68 41.25
C GLU A 75 -5.27 18.40 42.37
N ARG A 76 -5.28 17.91 43.64
CA ARG A 76 -6.22 18.34 44.72
C ARG A 76 -5.59 19.30 45.78
N PRO A 77 -6.17 19.56 47.00
CA PRO A 77 -6.48 20.95 47.41
C PRO A 77 -5.81 21.42 48.72
N VAL A 78 -5.94 22.71 49.12
CA VAL A 78 -6.08 23.20 50.53
C VAL A 78 -6.24 24.74 50.65
N GLN A 79 -7.28 25.17 51.39
CA GLN A 79 -7.41 26.32 52.33
C GLN A 79 -7.01 27.81 52.04
N GLU A 80 -7.95 28.73 52.36
CA GLU A 80 -7.83 30.13 52.90
C GLU A 80 -7.12 31.30 52.15
N GLY A 81 -7.62 32.54 52.33
CA GLY A 81 -6.74 33.75 52.29
C GLY A 81 -7.19 35.11 51.69
N ILE A 82 -8.27 35.75 52.19
CA ILE A 82 -8.43 37.22 52.42
C ILE A 82 -7.82 38.27 51.43
N ALA A 83 -8.71 38.93 50.67
CA ALA A 83 -8.96 40.39 50.51
C ALA A 83 -7.97 41.45 49.91
N ASP A 84 -8.63 42.51 49.42
CA ASP A 84 -8.31 43.96 49.37
C ASP A 84 -7.66 44.69 48.16
N ASP A 85 -8.42 45.73 47.80
CA ASP A 85 -8.19 47.07 47.22
C ASP A 85 -7.60 47.40 45.82
N ALA A 86 -8.25 48.44 45.29
CA ALA A 86 -8.11 49.06 43.99
C ALA A 86 -6.89 49.98 43.83
N LEU A 87 -6.60 50.38 42.57
CA LEU A 87 -6.59 51.80 42.14
C LEU A 87 -6.40 51.94 40.61
N ALA A 88 -6.64 53.14 40.07
CA ALA A 88 -6.57 53.44 38.64
C ALA A 88 -5.85 54.77 38.33
N ILE A 89 -5.02 54.76 37.28
CA ILE A 89 -4.28 55.89 36.67
C ILE A 89 -4.17 55.50 35.17
N GLU A 90 -4.71 56.17 34.15
CA GLU A 90 -4.82 57.59 33.74
C GLU A 90 -3.68 58.09 32.82
N LYS A 91 -4.04 58.32 31.52
CA LYS A 91 -3.30 59.09 30.48
C LYS A 91 -1.97 58.45 29.99
N VAL A 92 -1.37 58.83 28.85
CA VAL A 92 -1.31 60.14 28.15
C VAL A 92 -1.41 60.00 26.61
N ASP A 93 -2.03 61.01 25.98
CA ASP A 93 -2.16 61.22 24.51
C ASP A 93 -0.79 61.46 23.80
N THR A 94 -0.61 61.24 22.49
CA THR A 94 -1.11 62.16 21.45
C THR A 94 -0.64 61.70 20.05
N GLN A 95 -1.49 61.89 19.04
CA GLN A 95 -1.18 62.84 17.95
C GLN A 95 -2.47 63.27 17.26
N HIS A 96 -2.55 64.55 16.88
CA HIS A 96 -3.82 65.20 16.54
C HIS A 96 -3.66 66.01 15.25
N SER A 97 -4.45 65.69 14.22
CA SER A 97 -4.54 66.46 12.98
C SER A 97 -5.93 67.09 12.87
N ARG A 98 -5.97 68.42 12.72
CA ARG A 98 -7.20 69.21 12.78
C ARG A 98 -8.17 68.85 11.64
N GLY A 99 -9.44 68.69 11.98
CA GLY A 99 -10.51 68.49 11.01
C GLY A 99 -11.00 69.79 10.37
N VAL A 100 -11.65 69.65 9.21
CA VAL A 100 -12.55 70.65 8.62
C VAL A 100 -13.80 69.92 8.14
N THR A 101 -14.96 70.36 8.62
CA THR A 101 -16.27 70.08 8.00
C THR A 101 -16.96 71.44 7.79
N PRO A 102 -17.67 71.63 6.67
CA PRO A 102 -19.10 71.35 6.72
C PRO A 102 -19.70 70.86 5.37
N ALA A 103 -21.04 70.83 5.34
CA ALA A 103 -21.94 70.76 4.18
C ALA A 103 -22.19 69.39 3.53
N LEU A 104 -23.48 69.02 3.48
CA LEU A 104 -24.01 67.94 2.66
C LEU A 104 -23.97 68.33 1.18
N THR A 105 -23.59 67.42 0.30
CA THR A 105 -24.08 67.41 -1.09
C THR A 105 -24.53 66.01 -1.46
N LYS A 106 -25.83 65.82 -1.72
CA LYS A 106 -26.37 64.56 -2.23
C LYS A 106 -26.10 64.47 -3.73
N ILE A 107 -25.30 63.49 -4.16
CA ILE A 107 -25.25 63.06 -5.57
C ILE A 107 -25.69 61.59 -5.61
N SER A 108 -26.64 61.28 -6.49
CA SER A 108 -27.29 59.97 -6.55
C SER A 108 -26.53 58.97 -7.39
N THR A 109 -26.23 57.80 -6.80
CA THR A 109 -26.09 56.56 -7.57
C THR A 109 -27.38 55.77 -7.48
N GLN A 110 -28.16 55.75 -8.57
CA GLN A 110 -29.36 54.92 -8.70
C GLN A 110 -28.97 53.44 -8.84
N ARG A 111 -28.56 52.79 -7.74
CA ARG A 111 -28.35 51.34 -7.74
C ARG A 111 -29.72 50.64 -7.78
N SER A 112 -29.95 49.84 -8.83
CA SER A 112 -31.26 49.24 -9.14
C SER A 112 -31.88 48.53 -7.93
N ARG A 113 -33.09 48.96 -7.54
CA ARG A 113 -33.75 48.57 -6.28
C ARG A 113 -34.44 47.19 -6.33
N ARG A 114 -33.98 46.30 -7.22
CA ARG A 114 -34.61 44.99 -7.53
C ARG A 114 -33.87 43.75 -7.01
N SER A 115 -32.61 43.85 -6.62
CA SER A 115 -31.78 42.70 -6.19
C SER A 115 -31.87 42.40 -4.69
N ARG A 116 -33.08 42.36 -4.11
CA ARG A 116 -33.27 42.13 -2.67
C ARG A 116 -34.56 41.36 -2.35
N LYS A 117 -34.74 40.16 -2.92
CA LYS A 117 -35.81 39.25 -2.49
C LYS A 117 -35.59 37.75 -2.73
N ASP A 118 -34.34 37.30 -2.74
CA ASP A 118 -34.04 35.89 -2.48
C ASP A 118 -33.93 35.69 -0.96
N ALA A 119 -34.65 34.71 -0.43
CA ALA A 119 -34.57 34.33 0.97
C ALA A 119 -33.42 33.32 1.15
N SER A 120 -32.71 33.40 2.28
CA SER A 120 -31.83 32.32 2.72
C SER A 120 -32.67 31.06 2.91
N GLN A 121 -32.37 30.02 2.13
CA GLN A 121 -33.00 28.72 2.30
C GLN A 121 -32.34 28.01 3.49
N ASP A 122 -33.11 27.74 4.53
CA ASP A 122 -32.66 26.94 5.66
C ASP A 122 -32.43 25.48 5.20
N PRO A 123 -31.43 24.76 5.76
CA PRO A 123 -31.14 23.39 5.35
C PRO A 123 -32.30 22.44 5.72
N VAL A 124 -33.00 21.95 4.70
CA VAL A 124 -34.12 21.00 4.87
C VAL A 124 -33.67 19.56 4.74
N GLY A 125 -34.21 18.67 5.58
CA GLY A 125 -34.00 17.23 5.45
C GLY A 125 -34.58 16.66 4.15
N PHE A 126 -34.01 15.54 3.68
CA PHE A 126 -34.32 14.89 2.40
C PHE A 126 -35.83 14.67 2.12
N TRP A 127 -36.61 14.38 3.17
CA TRP A 127 -38.05 14.12 3.08
C TRP A 127 -38.93 15.38 3.22
N ASN A 128 -38.36 16.59 3.21
CA ASN A 128 -39.12 17.83 3.34
C ASN A 128 -39.89 18.14 2.04
N TRP A 129 -41.14 18.59 2.20
CA TRP A 129 -42.02 18.99 1.11
C TRP A 129 -41.39 19.97 0.11
N GLN A 130 -40.43 20.81 0.53
CA GLN A 130 -39.74 21.75 -0.35
C GLN A 130 -38.89 21.08 -1.43
N MET A 131 -38.24 19.93 -1.13
CA MET A 131 -37.57 19.14 -2.15
C MET A 131 -38.57 18.43 -3.08
N THR A 132 -39.78 18.15 -2.59
CA THR A 132 -40.86 17.53 -3.38
C THR A 132 -41.74 18.54 -4.15
N MET A 133 -41.57 19.85 -3.96
CA MET A 133 -42.39 20.89 -4.59
C MET A 133 -41.77 21.61 -5.80
N ALA A 134 -40.57 21.19 -6.25
CA ALA A 134 -40.22 21.44 -7.64
C ALA A 134 -41.27 20.73 -8.53
N PRO A 135 -41.89 21.40 -9.52
CA PRO A 135 -43.14 20.92 -10.11
C PRO A 135 -42.95 19.56 -10.74
N ASN A 136 -43.79 18.58 -10.33
CA ASN A 136 -43.54 17.13 -10.21
C ASN A 136 -42.74 16.44 -11.33
N LYS A 137 -42.73 16.99 -12.54
CA LYS A 137 -41.86 16.58 -13.64
C LYS A 137 -40.37 16.69 -13.26
N TRP A 138 -39.97 17.79 -12.61
CA TRP A 138 -38.58 18.01 -12.18
C TRP A 138 -38.14 17.04 -11.08
N VAL A 139 -38.99 16.77 -10.09
CA VAL A 139 -38.62 15.81 -9.02
C VAL A 139 -38.52 14.40 -9.58
N THR A 140 -39.41 13.95 -10.46
CA THR A 140 -39.30 12.59 -11.04
C THR A 140 -38.20 12.48 -12.08
N GLU A 141 -38.01 13.48 -12.95
CA GLU A 141 -36.91 13.48 -13.92
C GLU A 141 -35.56 13.58 -13.21
N THR A 142 -35.34 14.53 -12.29
CA THR A 142 -34.07 14.65 -11.57
C THR A 142 -33.78 13.45 -10.67
N LEU A 143 -34.74 12.93 -9.88
CA LEU A 143 -34.48 11.71 -9.09
C LEU A 143 -34.16 10.50 -9.98
N SER A 144 -34.82 10.36 -11.15
CA SER A 144 -34.49 9.28 -12.08
C SER A 144 -33.11 9.46 -12.73
N ILE A 145 -32.68 10.71 -12.98
CA ILE A 145 -31.35 11.05 -13.51
C ILE A 145 -30.27 10.84 -12.45
N ASP A 146 -30.53 11.19 -11.20
CA ASP A 146 -29.60 11.02 -10.08
C ASP A 146 -29.45 9.53 -9.73
N GLU A 147 -30.55 8.77 -9.65
CA GLU A 147 -30.53 7.32 -9.45
C GLU A 147 -29.82 6.60 -10.61
N TYR A 148 -30.12 6.96 -11.86
CA TYR A 148 -29.43 6.45 -13.04
C TYR A 148 -27.93 6.79 -13.01
N THR A 149 -27.56 8.02 -12.64
CA THR A 149 -26.16 8.45 -12.54
C THR A 149 -25.42 7.72 -11.42
N TYR A 150 -26.09 7.46 -10.29
CA TYR A 150 -25.55 6.67 -9.19
C TYR A 150 -25.33 5.22 -9.62
N GLN A 151 -26.35 4.55 -10.17
CA GLN A 151 -26.25 3.17 -10.67
C GLN A 151 -25.20 3.02 -11.78
N HIS A 152 -25.06 4.00 -12.68
CA HIS A 152 -24.00 4.00 -13.70
C HIS A 152 -22.61 4.21 -13.10
N THR A 153 -22.47 5.05 -12.07
CA THR A 153 -21.19 5.27 -11.39
C THR A 153 -20.75 4.02 -10.63
N ASP A 154 -21.66 3.38 -9.90
CA ASP A 154 -21.44 2.11 -9.20
C ASP A 154 -21.10 0.97 -10.18
N LEU A 155 -21.80 0.87 -11.32
CA LEU A 155 -21.49 -0.12 -12.35
C LEU A 155 -20.09 0.07 -12.94
N VAL A 156 -19.71 1.31 -13.27
CA VAL A 156 -18.36 1.62 -13.78
C VAL A 156 -17.30 1.34 -12.72
N LEU A 157 -17.56 1.70 -11.45
CA LEU A 157 -16.65 1.45 -10.34
C LEU A 157 -16.48 -0.06 -10.07
N ALA A 158 -17.57 -0.83 -10.08
CA ALA A 158 -17.55 -2.28 -9.88
C ALA A 158 -16.77 -2.99 -11.00
N VAL A 159 -17.00 -2.61 -12.27
CA VAL A 159 -16.26 -3.16 -13.42
C VAL A 159 -14.78 -2.79 -13.36
N ALA A 160 -14.44 -1.54 -12.99
CA ALA A 160 -13.05 -1.10 -12.85
C ALA A 160 -12.33 -1.82 -11.70
N ILE A 161 -12.94 -1.90 -10.51
CA ILE A 161 -12.41 -2.63 -9.36
C ILE A 161 -12.22 -4.10 -9.72
N MET A 162 -13.16 -4.73 -10.42
CA MET A 162 -13.01 -6.13 -10.87
C MET A 162 -11.82 -6.28 -11.82
N ALA A 163 -11.67 -5.40 -12.81
CA ALA A 163 -10.54 -5.43 -13.73
C ALA A 163 -9.18 -5.26 -13.01
N PHE A 164 -9.09 -4.34 -12.03
CA PHE A 164 -7.87 -4.12 -11.27
C PHE A 164 -7.56 -5.26 -10.30
N LEU A 165 -8.57 -5.83 -9.63
CA LEU A 165 -8.39 -7.02 -8.79
C LEU A 165 -8.00 -8.25 -9.62
N CYS A 166 -8.55 -8.44 -10.83
CA CYS A 166 -8.10 -9.50 -11.73
C CYS A 166 -6.61 -9.38 -12.11
N LEU A 167 -6.05 -8.17 -12.15
CA LEU A 167 -4.61 -7.95 -12.35
C LEU A 167 -3.79 -8.38 -11.11
N PHE A 168 -4.29 -8.12 -9.90
CA PHE A 168 -3.63 -8.61 -8.67
C PHE A 168 -3.69 -10.14 -8.55
N TRP A 169 -4.89 -10.72 -8.61
CA TRP A 169 -5.08 -12.18 -8.51
C TRP A 169 -4.41 -12.93 -9.67
N GLY A 170 -4.40 -12.34 -10.87
CA GLY A 170 -3.78 -12.92 -12.06
C GLY A 170 -2.26 -13.05 -11.99
N ALA A 171 -1.57 -12.27 -11.14
CA ALA A 171 -0.14 -12.43 -10.89
C ALA A 171 0.16 -13.74 -10.13
N LEU A 172 -0.72 -14.12 -9.19
CA LEU A 172 -0.57 -15.29 -8.32
C LEU A 172 -1.22 -16.56 -8.89
N PHE A 173 -2.21 -16.44 -9.79
CA PHE A 173 -3.07 -17.55 -10.24
C PHE A 173 -2.33 -18.77 -10.82
N ARG A 174 -1.12 -18.59 -11.38
CA ARG A 174 -0.26 -19.69 -11.87
C ARG A 174 1.09 -19.81 -11.16
N GLN A 175 1.20 -19.27 -9.95
CA GLN A 175 2.45 -19.27 -9.18
C GLN A 175 3.04 -20.68 -9.05
N ASN A 176 2.20 -21.68 -8.74
CA ASN A 176 2.60 -23.08 -8.61
C ASN A 176 3.06 -23.71 -9.94
N ASP A 177 2.41 -23.39 -11.07
CA ASP A 177 2.82 -23.88 -12.41
C ASP A 177 4.18 -23.30 -12.85
N ASN A 178 4.54 -22.14 -12.31
CA ASN A 178 5.72 -21.36 -12.66
C ASN A 178 6.90 -21.56 -11.69
N VAL A 179 6.77 -22.37 -10.62
CA VAL A 179 7.88 -22.66 -9.67
C VAL A 179 9.11 -23.23 -10.39
N LYS A 180 8.92 -23.95 -11.48
CA LYS A 180 9.98 -24.41 -12.40
C LYS A 180 10.85 -23.31 -13.03
N HIS A 181 10.45 -22.03 -12.99
CA HIS A 181 11.33 -20.92 -13.40
C HIS A 181 12.34 -20.54 -12.32
N LEU A 182 12.17 -21.02 -11.08
CA LEU A 182 13.18 -20.90 -10.03
C LEU A 182 14.29 -21.92 -10.33
N GLU A 183 15.34 -21.49 -11.02
CA GLU A 183 16.50 -22.34 -11.33
C GLU A 183 17.40 -22.50 -10.09
N ILE A 184 17.69 -23.74 -9.72
CA ILE A 184 18.65 -24.14 -8.69
C ILE A 184 19.80 -24.87 -9.40
N PHE A 185 21.03 -24.38 -9.27
CA PHE A 185 22.19 -25.09 -9.83
C PHE A 185 22.57 -26.30 -8.97
N VAL A 186 22.99 -27.38 -9.60
CA VAL A 186 23.65 -28.51 -8.93
C VAL A 186 25.00 -28.70 -9.60
N VAL A 187 26.08 -28.57 -8.83
CA VAL A 187 27.45 -28.57 -9.35
C VAL A 187 28.26 -29.63 -8.61
N ASP A 188 28.80 -30.57 -9.38
CA ASP A 188 29.60 -31.68 -8.85
C ASP A 188 31.10 -31.40 -9.04
N PHE A 189 31.85 -31.32 -7.94
CA PHE A 189 33.31 -31.22 -7.92
C PHE A 189 33.99 -32.50 -7.39
N ASP A 190 33.22 -33.56 -7.09
CA ASP A 190 33.75 -34.79 -6.48
C ASP A 190 34.77 -35.46 -7.41
N SER A 191 35.93 -35.81 -6.84
CA SER A 191 37.12 -36.33 -7.53
C SER A 191 37.61 -35.55 -8.78
N GLN A 192 37.19 -34.29 -8.96
CA GLN A 192 37.59 -33.46 -10.10
C GLN A 192 38.68 -32.42 -9.77
N VAL A 193 39.09 -32.31 -8.50
CA VAL A 193 40.03 -31.27 -8.03
C VAL A 193 41.18 -31.92 -7.27
N ALA A 194 42.42 -31.53 -7.59
CA ALA A 194 43.60 -32.02 -6.88
C ALA A 194 43.47 -31.85 -5.34
N PRO A 195 43.94 -32.81 -4.52
CA PRO A 195 44.85 -33.90 -4.88
C PRO A 195 44.20 -35.25 -5.23
N TYR A 196 42.87 -35.40 -5.19
CA TYR A 196 42.21 -36.72 -5.35
C TYR A 196 41.50 -36.87 -6.70
N THR A 197 42.24 -36.73 -7.80
CA THR A 197 41.73 -36.97 -9.17
C THR A 197 41.59 -38.44 -9.54
N ASP A 198 42.24 -39.33 -8.78
CA ASP A 198 42.41 -40.74 -9.14
C ASP A 198 41.41 -41.66 -8.42
N THR A 199 40.53 -41.10 -7.58
CA THR A 199 39.46 -41.83 -6.89
C THR A 199 38.20 -41.86 -7.74
N THR A 200 37.47 -42.98 -7.71
CA THR A 200 36.15 -43.08 -8.36
C THR A 200 35.12 -42.28 -7.57
N PRO A 201 34.47 -41.23 -8.12
CA PRO A 201 33.48 -40.45 -7.40
C PRO A 201 32.21 -41.27 -7.16
N LEU A 202 31.61 -41.11 -5.97
CA LEU A 202 30.42 -41.81 -5.52
C LEU A 202 29.36 -40.83 -5.02
N VAL A 203 29.75 -39.89 -4.14
CA VAL A 203 28.88 -38.85 -3.58
C VAL A 203 28.35 -37.95 -4.69
N GLY A 204 29.22 -37.52 -5.61
CA GLY A 204 28.88 -36.77 -6.83
C GLY A 204 27.73 -37.40 -7.62
N PRO A 205 27.96 -38.56 -8.26
CA PRO A 205 26.95 -39.31 -9.02
C PRO A 205 25.68 -39.67 -8.22
N PHE A 206 25.78 -39.93 -6.91
CA PHE A 206 24.63 -40.27 -6.08
C PHE A 206 23.70 -39.07 -5.84
N VAL A 207 24.25 -37.89 -5.52
CA VAL A 207 23.44 -36.69 -5.30
C VAL A 207 22.83 -36.22 -6.62
N THR A 208 23.58 -36.19 -7.72
CA THR A 208 23.05 -35.80 -9.04
C THR A 208 21.95 -36.74 -9.51
N ARG A 209 22.07 -38.07 -9.25
CA ARG A 209 20.99 -39.02 -9.52
C ARG A 209 19.78 -38.82 -8.61
N THR A 210 20.00 -38.55 -7.32
CA THR A 210 18.89 -38.28 -6.38
C THR A 210 18.09 -37.03 -6.79
N VAL A 211 18.75 -36.05 -7.43
CA VAL A 211 18.11 -34.89 -8.04
C VAL A 211 17.29 -35.29 -9.28
N THR A 212 17.82 -36.11 -10.21
CA THR A 212 17.03 -36.55 -11.37
C THR A 212 15.82 -37.40 -10.97
N ASP A 213 16.00 -38.34 -10.05
CA ASP A 213 14.92 -39.19 -9.53
C ASP A 213 13.80 -38.34 -8.87
N MET A 214 14.15 -37.20 -8.25
CA MET A 214 13.19 -36.25 -7.65
C MET A 214 12.51 -35.33 -8.68
N LEU A 215 13.15 -35.06 -9.83
CA LEU A 215 12.52 -34.35 -10.94
C LEU A 215 11.52 -35.24 -11.70
N ASP A 216 11.86 -36.52 -11.89
CA ASP A 216 11.02 -37.50 -12.59
C ASP A 216 9.74 -37.88 -11.81
N GLU A 217 9.77 -37.82 -10.47
CA GLU A 217 8.56 -37.92 -9.63
C GLU A 217 7.59 -36.73 -9.82
N GLY A 218 8.11 -35.57 -10.22
CA GLY A 218 7.36 -34.34 -10.45
C GLY A 218 6.75 -33.70 -9.20
N GLY A 219 5.95 -32.66 -9.42
CA GLY A 219 5.28 -31.90 -8.35
C GLY A 219 5.56 -30.39 -8.42
N ILE A 220 5.28 -29.68 -7.32
CA ILE A 220 5.52 -28.23 -7.21
C ILE A 220 6.95 -28.02 -6.70
N VAL A 221 7.94 -28.26 -7.57
CA VAL A 221 9.38 -28.14 -7.28
C VAL A 221 10.06 -27.09 -8.16
N PRO A 222 11.07 -26.38 -7.64
CA PRO A 222 12.03 -25.60 -8.46
C PRO A 222 12.73 -26.49 -9.50
N SER A 223 13.22 -25.88 -10.58
CA SER A 223 13.98 -26.60 -11.60
C SER A 223 15.43 -26.76 -11.16
N TYR A 224 15.92 -27.99 -11.06
CA TYR A 224 17.32 -28.27 -10.74
C TYR A 224 18.12 -28.46 -12.04
N THR A 225 19.10 -27.59 -12.29
CA THR A 225 19.98 -27.68 -13.47
C THR A 225 21.36 -28.16 -13.08
N LEU A 226 21.76 -29.30 -13.63
CA LEU A 226 23.13 -29.81 -13.56
C LEU A 226 24.07 -28.90 -14.36
N ARG A 227 25.15 -28.42 -13.73
CA ARG A 227 26.22 -27.61 -14.36
C ARG A 227 27.57 -28.30 -14.12
N SER A 228 28.54 -28.07 -15.01
CA SER A 228 29.87 -28.65 -14.87
C SER A 228 30.72 -27.84 -13.90
N ALA A 229 31.62 -28.48 -13.15
CA ALA A 229 32.67 -27.77 -12.41
C ALA A 229 33.54 -26.89 -13.33
N GLY A 230 33.68 -27.26 -14.62
CA GLY A 230 34.37 -26.47 -15.63
C GLY A 230 33.69 -25.14 -15.97
N ASP A 231 32.37 -25.00 -15.74
CA ASP A 231 31.64 -23.73 -15.91
C ASP A 231 32.03 -22.69 -14.84
N PHE A 232 32.73 -23.13 -13.79
CA PHE A 232 33.13 -22.35 -12.61
C PHE A 232 34.65 -22.42 -12.34
N ASP A 233 35.46 -22.72 -13.36
CA ASP A 233 36.92 -22.90 -13.25
C ASP A 233 37.37 -23.85 -12.11
N PHE A 234 36.56 -24.87 -11.79
CA PHE A 234 36.77 -25.81 -10.68
C PHE A 234 36.80 -25.20 -9.27
N ASP A 235 36.25 -23.98 -9.07
CA ASP A 235 36.18 -23.30 -7.77
C ASP A 235 34.73 -23.25 -7.21
N PRO A 236 34.45 -23.93 -6.09
CA PRO A 236 33.16 -23.83 -5.37
C PRO A 236 32.74 -22.40 -4.99
N LEU A 237 33.67 -21.47 -4.77
CA LEU A 237 33.34 -20.09 -4.41
C LEU A 237 32.71 -19.32 -5.58
N LYS A 238 33.06 -19.64 -6.83
CA LYS A 238 32.41 -19.05 -8.02
C LYS A 238 30.97 -19.52 -8.19
N VAL A 239 30.62 -20.71 -7.70
CA VAL A 239 29.21 -21.14 -7.61
C VAL A 239 28.45 -20.26 -6.61
N ARG A 240 29.03 -19.95 -5.45
CA ARG A 240 28.43 -19.01 -4.49
C ARG A 240 28.26 -17.61 -5.07
N GLU A 241 29.28 -17.11 -5.79
CA GLU A 241 29.22 -15.84 -6.51
C GLU A 241 28.09 -15.83 -7.54
N SER A 242 27.85 -16.92 -8.27
CA SER A 242 26.74 -17.02 -9.22
C SER A 242 25.33 -16.92 -8.60
N VAL A 243 25.17 -17.36 -7.34
CA VAL A 243 23.94 -17.19 -6.55
C VAL A 243 23.81 -15.75 -6.05
N TYR A 244 24.92 -15.13 -5.63
CA TYR A 244 24.95 -13.70 -5.29
C TYR A 244 24.58 -12.82 -6.48
N ASP A 245 25.14 -13.09 -7.67
CA ASP A 245 24.83 -12.46 -8.96
C ASP A 245 23.37 -12.69 -9.44
N PHE A 246 22.55 -13.43 -8.69
CA PHE A 246 21.18 -13.82 -9.04
C PHE A 246 21.04 -14.72 -10.29
N ARG A 247 22.13 -15.34 -10.78
CA ARG A 247 22.09 -16.25 -11.95
C ARG A 247 21.29 -17.53 -11.67
N ALA A 248 21.24 -17.92 -10.39
CA ALA A 248 20.33 -18.94 -9.86
C ALA A 248 19.60 -18.38 -8.62
N TRP A 249 18.54 -19.08 -8.19
CA TRP A 249 17.86 -18.81 -6.92
C TRP A 249 18.54 -19.50 -5.72
N ALA A 250 19.19 -20.63 -5.98
CA ALA A 250 20.03 -21.36 -5.02
C ALA A 250 21.06 -22.22 -5.78
N ALA A 251 22.03 -22.78 -5.06
CA ALA A 251 22.91 -23.82 -5.58
C ALA A 251 23.14 -24.95 -4.56
N VAL A 252 23.31 -26.16 -5.07
CA VAL A 252 23.80 -27.32 -4.34
C VAL A 252 25.21 -27.62 -4.86
N ILE A 253 26.20 -27.53 -3.98
CA ILE A 253 27.61 -27.77 -4.27
C ILE A 253 27.99 -29.10 -3.64
N ILE A 254 28.46 -30.05 -4.44
CA ILE A 254 29.08 -31.28 -3.93
C ILE A 254 30.57 -30.95 -3.77
N ASN A 255 31.11 -31.07 -2.56
CA ASN A 255 32.45 -30.53 -2.28
C ASN A 255 33.54 -31.32 -3.01
N PRO A 256 34.64 -30.65 -3.42
CA PRO A 256 35.76 -31.32 -4.02
C PRO A 256 36.27 -32.42 -3.10
N ASN A 257 36.44 -33.61 -3.68
CA ASN A 257 36.98 -34.80 -3.02
C ASN A 257 36.13 -35.38 -1.87
N ALA A 258 34.83 -35.09 -1.83
CA ALA A 258 33.89 -35.62 -0.83
C ALA A 258 33.96 -37.15 -0.68
N THR A 259 34.01 -37.91 -1.78
CA THR A 259 34.14 -39.37 -1.75
C THR A 259 35.50 -39.81 -1.18
N ALA A 260 36.59 -39.16 -1.58
CA ALA A 260 37.94 -39.51 -1.12
C ALA A 260 38.12 -39.30 0.39
N VAL A 261 37.60 -38.18 0.92
CA VAL A 261 37.68 -37.88 2.36
C VAL A 261 36.79 -38.82 3.18
N LEU A 262 35.61 -39.20 2.66
CA LEU A 262 34.70 -40.17 3.28
C LEU A 262 35.32 -41.58 3.36
N ASP A 263 35.88 -42.08 2.25
CA ASP A 263 36.53 -43.40 2.20
C ASP A 263 37.80 -43.43 3.08
N HIS A 264 38.61 -42.37 3.03
CA HIS A 264 39.76 -42.20 3.93
C HIS A 264 39.34 -42.18 5.40
N ALA A 265 38.22 -41.53 5.76
CA ALA A 265 37.74 -41.51 7.13
C ALA A 265 37.45 -42.92 7.64
N ILE A 266 36.72 -43.73 6.87
CA ILE A 266 36.38 -45.11 7.24
C ILE A 266 37.57 -46.08 7.19
N ARG A 267 38.44 -46.02 6.16
CA ARG A 267 39.55 -46.98 6.03
C ARG A 267 40.72 -46.67 6.96
N GLN A 268 41.03 -45.39 7.20
CA GLN A 268 42.21 -44.99 7.98
C GLN A 268 41.86 -44.52 9.41
N GLY A 269 40.62 -44.08 9.65
CA GLY A 269 40.13 -43.66 10.96
C GLY A 269 40.33 -42.17 11.24
N ASN A 270 39.56 -41.31 10.58
CA ASN A 270 39.61 -39.86 10.82
C ASN A 270 38.51 -39.41 11.82
N ALA A 271 38.86 -39.29 13.09
CA ALA A 271 37.95 -38.81 14.13
C ALA A 271 37.48 -37.35 13.95
N SER A 272 38.18 -36.55 13.13
CA SER A 272 37.79 -35.18 12.79
C SER A 272 36.96 -35.09 11.50
N TYR A 273 36.44 -36.21 10.98
CA TYR A 273 35.53 -36.20 9.84
C TYR A 273 34.15 -35.64 10.21
N ASP A 274 33.68 -34.65 9.44
CA ASP A 274 32.36 -34.04 9.56
C ASP A 274 31.53 -34.35 8.29
N PRO A 275 30.44 -35.14 8.39
CA PRO A 275 29.55 -35.43 7.26
C PRO A 275 28.99 -34.19 6.57
N SER A 276 28.75 -33.09 7.31
CA SER A 276 28.21 -31.84 6.75
C SER A 276 29.20 -31.11 5.83
N GLY A 277 30.47 -31.49 5.87
CA GLY A 277 31.51 -31.09 4.93
C GLY A 277 31.44 -31.79 3.57
N ALA A 278 30.54 -32.76 3.35
CA ALA A 278 30.43 -33.47 2.07
C ALA A 278 29.74 -32.63 0.98
N CYS A 279 28.71 -31.87 1.32
CA CYS A 279 27.95 -31.02 0.39
C CYS A 279 27.61 -29.66 1.02
N GLN A 280 27.28 -28.67 0.19
CA GLN A 280 26.80 -27.36 0.63
C GLN A 280 25.47 -27.00 -0.06
N ILE A 281 24.61 -26.28 0.66
CA ILE A 281 23.39 -25.66 0.14
C ILE A 281 23.56 -24.15 0.26
N ILE A 282 23.50 -23.44 -0.86
CA ILE A 282 23.71 -21.99 -0.96
C ILE A 282 22.41 -21.33 -1.41
N TYR A 283 21.94 -20.31 -0.69
CA TYR A 283 20.83 -19.47 -1.14
C TYR A 283 20.99 -18.03 -0.63
N ASN A 284 20.02 -17.17 -0.95
CA ASN A 284 19.94 -15.79 -0.48
C ASN A 284 18.49 -15.48 -0.09
N SER A 285 18.18 -15.38 1.22
CA SER A 285 16.81 -15.10 1.66
C SER A 285 16.42 -13.61 1.54
N ALA A 286 17.39 -12.69 1.50
CA ALA A 286 17.12 -11.26 1.32
C ALA A 286 16.71 -10.86 -0.12
N ARG A 287 17.01 -11.67 -1.15
CA ARG A 287 16.49 -11.49 -2.53
C ARG A 287 14.96 -11.38 -2.55
N ASP A 288 14.29 -12.40 -2.01
CA ASP A 288 12.85 -12.43 -1.76
C ASP A 288 12.55 -13.43 -0.64
N GLN A 289 12.25 -12.91 0.55
CA GLN A 289 11.97 -13.70 1.74
C GLN A 289 10.79 -14.67 1.52
N THR A 290 9.74 -14.24 0.80
CA THR A 290 8.52 -15.02 0.60
C THR A 290 8.74 -16.16 -0.39
N THR A 291 9.38 -15.89 -1.53
CA THR A 291 9.73 -16.94 -2.50
C THR A 291 10.74 -17.94 -1.92
N THR A 292 11.79 -17.47 -1.24
CA THR A 292 12.83 -18.33 -0.67
C THR A 292 12.29 -19.23 0.45
N SER A 293 11.44 -18.71 1.34
CA SER A 293 10.83 -19.51 2.42
C SER A 293 9.72 -20.45 1.96
N SER A 294 8.96 -20.11 0.91
CA SER A 294 7.81 -20.91 0.46
C SER A 294 8.18 -22.03 -0.51
N TYR A 295 9.22 -21.85 -1.33
CA TYR A 295 9.56 -22.79 -2.41
C TYR A 295 11.01 -23.30 -2.36
N ILE A 296 11.99 -22.42 -2.17
CA ILE A 296 13.42 -22.77 -2.25
C ILE A 296 13.86 -23.61 -1.05
N VAL A 297 13.71 -23.10 0.17
CA VAL A 297 14.15 -23.78 1.40
C VAL A 297 13.41 -25.11 1.64
N PRO A 298 12.09 -25.24 1.44
CA PRO A 298 11.41 -26.53 1.55
C PRO A 298 11.92 -27.58 0.56
N SER A 299 12.16 -27.20 -0.70
CA SER A 299 12.70 -28.12 -1.73
C SER A 299 14.12 -28.59 -1.41
N LEU A 300 15.00 -27.67 -1.00
CA LEU A 300 16.37 -27.98 -0.58
C LEU A 300 16.39 -28.88 0.68
N THR A 301 15.50 -28.63 1.63
CA THR A 301 15.34 -29.46 2.83
C THR A 301 14.82 -30.86 2.50
N ALA A 302 13.93 -31.00 1.52
CA ALA A 302 13.45 -32.29 1.03
C ALA A 302 14.57 -33.08 0.34
N LEU A 303 15.35 -32.42 -0.53
CA LEU A 303 16.51 -33.00 -1.19
C LEU A 303 17.56 -33.48 -0.19
N GLN A 304 17.95 -32.64 0.78
CA GLN A 304 18.89 -33.00 1.86
C GLN A 304 18.43 -34.27 2.58
N LYS A 305 17.18 -34.30 3.05
CA LYS A 305 16.62 -35.47 3.76
C LYS A 305 16.58 -36.72 2.89
N ARG A 306 16.25 -36.60 1.60
CA ARG A 306 16.21 -37.73 0.64
C ARG A 306 17.60 -38.32 0.39
N VAL A 307 18.61 -37.46 0.18
CA VAL A 307 20.01 -37.85 -0.02
C VAL A 307 20.53 -38.54 1.25
N VAL A 308 20.45 -37.87 2.41
CA VAL A 308 21.00 -38.37 3.68
C VAL A 308 20.35 -39.70 4.10
N HIS A 309 19.04 -39.82 3.98
CA HIS A 309 18.33 -41.07 4.31
C HIS A 309 18.67 -42.23 3.37
N SER A 310 18.85 -41.95 2.07
CA SER A 310 19.09 -43.01 1.07
C SER A 310 20.57 -43.35 0.88
N PHE A 311 21.52 -42.49 1.28
CA PHE A 311 22.95 -42.71 1.02
C PHE A 311 23.47 -44.02 1.62
N GLY A 312 23.05 -44.37 2.84
CA GLY A 312 23.51 -45.57 3.54
C GLY A 312 23.26 -46.88 2.77
N SER A 313 22.21 -46.97 1.94
CA SER A 313 21.92 -48.18 1.15
C SER A 313 22.80 -48.32 -0.10
N PHE A 314 23.45 -47.23 -0.53
CA PHE A 314 24.48 -47.24 -1.58
C PHE A 314 25.89 -47.36 -0.99
N TRP A 315 26.15 -46.70 0.15
CA TRP A 315 27.46 -46.64 0.77
C TRP A 315 27.88 -47.98 1.40
N VAL A 316 27.01 -48.61 2.19
CA VAL A 316 27.35 -49.86 2.89
C VAL A 316 27.69 -51.01 1.91
N PRO A 317 26.97 -51.22 0.79
CA PRO A 317 27.38 -52.20 -0.23
C PRO A 317 28.62 -51.81 -1.02
N HIS A 318 28.91 -50.51 -1.20
CA HIS A 318 30.09 -50.04 -1.93
C HIS A 318 31.40 -50.35 -1.20
N LEU A 319 31.39 -50.38 0.14
CA LEU A 319 32.60 -50.63 0.93
C LEU A 319 33.28 -51.98 0.62
N GLN A 320 32.50 -53.01 0.23
CA GLN A 320 32.93 -54.34 -0.23
C GLN A 320 34.04 -55.04 0.60
N VAL A 321 34.09 -54.74 1.90
CA VAL A 321 35.20 -55.11 2.80
C VAL A 321 34.65 -55.55 4.16
N ASP A 322 35.35 -56.49 4.81
CA ASP A 322 35.03 -56.92 6.19
C ASP A 322 35.00 -55.72 7.15
N LEU A 323 33.86 -55.51 7.79
CA LEU A 323 33.61 -54.41 8.73
C LEU A 323 34.62 -54.37 9.89
N GLN A 324 35.27 -55.49 10.21
CA GLN A 324 36.32 -55.59 11.23
C GLN A 324 37.64 -54.88 10.85
N THR A 325 37.86 -54.60 9.56
CA THR A 325 39.05 -53.89 9.06
C THR A 325 38.82 -52.38 8.95
N LEU A 326 37.57 -51.92 9.09
CA LEU A 326 37.18 -50.53 8.97
C LEU A 326 37.27 -49.82 10.33
N ARG A 327 37.75 -48.58 10.34
CA ARG A 327 37.98 -47.77 11.55
C ARG A 327 36.71 -47.04 12.02
N ILE A 328 35.60 -47.78 12.06
CA ILE A 328 34.29 -47.34 12.53
C ILE A 328 34.36 -46.93 14.03
N ASP A 329 35.33 -47.45 14.77
CA ASP A 329 35.67 -47.06 16.15
C ASP A 329 36.11 -45.59 16.27
N MET A 330 36.79 -45.06 15.24
CA MET A 330 37.29 -43.68 15.22
C MET A 330 36.31 -42.70 14.56
N SER A 331 35.52 -43.16 13.58
CA SER A 331 34.65 -42.29 12.78
C SER A 331 33.27 -42.92 12.48
N PRO A 332 32.44 -43.23 13.49
CA PRO A 332 31.12 -43.82 13.29
C PRO A 332 30.19 -42.96 12.41
N GLN A 333 30.34 -41.63 12.48
CA GLN A 333 29.58 -40.66 11.69
C GLN A 333 29.82 -40.78 10.17
N ALA A 334 30.96 -41.34 9.76
CA ALA A 334 31.27 -41.62 8.35
C ALA A 334 30.56 -42.88 7.82
N LEU A 335 30.04 -43.76 8.70
CA LEU A 335 29.21 -44.90 8.31
C LEU A 335 27.72 -44.53 8.26
N SER A 336 27.27 -43.74 9.23
CA SER A 336 25.92 -43.18 9.29
C SER A 336 25.93 -41.85 10.03
N PRO A 337 25.47 -40.72 9.44
CA PRO A 337 24.83 -40.62 8.13
C PRO A 337 25.77 -40.77 6.91
N GLY A 338 27.08 -40.75 7.11
CA GLY A 338 28.07 -40.75 6.03
C GLY A 338 28.25 -39.36 5.42
N ILE A 339 27.20 -38.81 4.81
CA ILE A 339 27.20 -37.45 4.23
C ILE A 339 26.04 -36.61 4.79
N ASP A 340 26.22 -35.29 4.84
CA ASP A 340 25.18 -34.28 5.09
C ASP A 340 25.56 -32.95 4.39
N PHE A 341 24.75 -31.90 4.57
CA PHE A 341 24.86 -30.63 3.85
C PHE A 341 25.05 -29.43 4.79
N THR A 342 26.15 -28.69 4.62
CA THR A 342 26.33 -27.36 5.23
C THR A 342 25.46 -26.32 4.52
N THR A 343 24.56 -25.66 5.25
CA THR A 343 23.68 -24.62 4.67
C THR A 343 24.25 -23.22 4.90
N TYR A 344 24.36 -22.44 3.82
CA TYR A 344 24.84 -21.06 3.82
C TYR A 344 23.84 -20.12 3.14
N ASP A 345 23.16 -19.29 3.94
CA ASP A 345 22.45 -18.12 3.43
C ASP A 345 23.45 -16.98 3.26
N LEU A 346 23.70 -16.55 2.01
CA LEU A 346 24.71 -15.53 1.71
C LEU A 346 24.35 -14.16 2.31
N ARG A 347 23.06 -13.84 2.37
CA ARG A 347 22.50 -12.60 2.94
C ARG A 347 21.16 -12.93 3.60
N PRO A 348 21.17 -13.32 4.89
CA PRO A 348 19.95 -13.64 5.61
C PRO A 348 19.07 -12.41 5.86
N PHE A 349 17.78 -12.56 5.63
CA PHE A 349 16.80 -11.49 5.84
C PHE A 349 16.62 -11.17 7.32
N GLY A 350 17.16 -10.04 7.78
CA GLY A 350 16.98 -9.53 9.14
C GLY A 350 17.51 -8.11 9.34
N PRO A 351 17.16 -7.41 10.44
CA PRO A 351 16.16 -7.81 11.45
C PRO A 351 14.72 -7.71 10.91
N PRO A 352 13.70 -8.26 11.60
CA PRO A 352 12.29 -8.20 11.17
C PRO A 352 11.76 -6.77 10.91
N VAL A 353 12.35 -5.75 11.54
CA VAL A 353 12.07 -4.31 11.30
C VAL A 353 12.34 -3.89 9.84
N ALA A 354 13.19 -4.60 9.09
CA ALA A 354 13.39 -4.34 7.67
C ALA A 354 12.15 -4.68 6.80
N THR A 355 11.24 -5.55 7.27
CA THR A 355 10.04 -5.98 6.54
C THR A 355 9.19 -4.81 6.00
N PRO A 356 8.73 -3.84 6.82
CA PRO A 356 8.02 -2.66 6.30
C PRO A 356 8.86 -1.83 5.32
N ALA A 357 10.17 -1.71 5.50
CA ALA A 357 11.05 -0.89 4.65
C ALA A 357 11.19 -1.42 3.21
N VAL A 358 11.07 -2.73 2.99
CA VAL A 358 11.24 -3.39 1.67
C VAL A 358 9.99 -4.08 1.12
N SER A 359 8.83 -3.84 1.75
CA SER A 359 7.54 -4.37 1.31
C SER A 359 6.40 -3.36 1.56
N ILE A 360 5.42 -3.69 2.41
CA ILE A 360 4.15 -2.98 2.60
C ILE A 360 4.33 -1.48 2.90
N GLY A 361 5.42 -1.08 3.59
CA GLY A 361 5.69 0.34 3.85
C GLY A 361 5.89 1.18 2.60
N LEU A 362 6.28 0.58 1.47
CA LEU A 362 6.40 1.28 0.18
C LEU A 362 5.01 1.60 -0.43
N ILE A 363 3.93 0.95 0.02
CA ILE A 363 2.56 1.41 -0.28
C ILE A 363 2.31 2.76 0.40
N TYR A 364 2.74 2.94 1.65
CA TYR A 364 2.61 4.24 2.33
C TYR A 364 3.39 5.34 1.62
N LEU A 365 4.53 5.01 0.99
CA LEU A 365 5.28 5.94 0.14
C LEU A 365 4.42 6.43 -1.04
N ILE A 366 3.68 5.55 -1.74
CA ILE A 366 2.71 5.96 -2.78
C ILE A 366 1.58 6.82 -2.18
N ILE A 367 0.98 6.37 -1.08
CA ILE A 367 -0.18 7.02 -0.44
C ILE A 367 0.17 8.46 0.02
N ILE A 368 1.31 8.64 0.68
CA ILE A 368 1.82 9.94 1.11
C ILE A 368 2.10 10.83 -0.13
N SER A 369 2.70 10.26 -1.18
CA SER A 369 2.99 10.99 -2.43
C SER A 369 1.72 11.50 -3.12
N PHE A 370 0.65 10.71 -3.11
CA PHE A 370 -0.66 11.08 -3.64
C PHE A 370 -1.34 12.17 -2.80
N PHE A 371 -1.53 11.95 -1.50
CA PHE A 371 -2.29 12.88 -0.65
C PHE A 371 -1.58 14.23 -0.45
N SER A 372 -0.24 14.26 -0.55
CA SER A 372 0.57 15.49 -0.61
C SER A 372 -0.03 16.56 -1.53
N PHE A 373 -0.38 16.19 -2.79
CA PHE A 373 -1.00 17.12 -3.74
C PHE A 373 -2.29 17.75 -3.20
N THR A 374 -3.18 16.94 -2.61
CA THR A 374 -4.44 17.40 -2.05
C THR A 374 -4.23 18.36 -0.87
N PHE A 375 -3.22 18.14 -0.02
CA PHE A 375 -2.87 19.05 1.07
C PHE A 375 -2.28 20.38 0.59
N PHE A 376 -1.51 20.40 -0.50
CA PHE A 376 -0.92 21.62 -1.05
C PHE A 376 -1.85 22.39 -2.00
N LEU A 377 -2.88 21.76 -2.56
CA LEU A 377 -3.83 22.40 -3.49
C LEU A 377 -4.48 23.70 -2.94
N PRO A 378 -4.96 23.78 -1.68
CA PRO A 378 -5.50 25.04 -1.12
C PRO A 378 -4.45 26.15 -1.01
N ILE A 379 -3.18 25.80 -0.82
CA ILE A 379 -2.06 26.76 -0.76
C ILE A 379 -1.78 27.30 -2.17
N HIS A 380 -1.77 26.45 -3.19
CA HIS A 380 -1.63 26.88 -4.58
C HIS A 380 -2.80 27.77 -5.05
N MET A 381 -4.04 27.50 -4.60
CA MET A 381 -5.20 28.33 -4.93
C MET A 381 -5.13 29.75 -4.36
N LYS A 382 -4.44 29.99 -3.24
CA LYS A 382 -4.21 31.35 -2.71
C LYS A 382 -3.48 32.25 -3.72
N TYR A 383 -2.55 31.72 -4.53
CA TYR A 383 -1.82 32.47 -5.55
C TYR A 383 -2.65 32.78 -6.82
N LEU A 384 -3.83 32.17 -6.96
CA LEU A 384 -4.78 32.38 -8.06
C LEU A 384 -5.88 33.38 -7.68
N THR A 385 -6.42 33.29 -6.48
CA THR A 385 -7.50 34.17 -5.99
C THR A 385 -6.92 35.45 -5.39
N PRO A 386 -7.18 36.65 -5.96
CA PRO A 386 -6.50 37.90 -5.59
C PRO A 386 -6.94 38.45 -4.22
N LYS A 387 -6.43 37.88 -3.13
CA LYS A 387 -6.58 38.38 -1.76
C LYS A 387 -5.36 39.25 -1.40
N GLY A 388 -5.36 40.49 -1.90
CA GLY A 388 -4.35 41.51 -1.59
C GLY A 388 -3.11 41.54 -2.49
N HIS A 389 -2.99 40.62 -3.47
CA HIS A 389 -1.92 40.63 -4.48
C HIS A 389 -2.50 40.40 -5.89
N PRO A 390 -1.80 40.84 -6.96
CA PRO A 390 -2.16 40.47 -8.32
C PRO A 390 -1.99 38.95 -8.55
N PRO A 391 -2.76 38.33 -9.47
CA PRO A 391 -2.65 36.91 -9.76
C PRO A 391 -1.30 36.56 -10.39
N LEU A 392 -0.70 35.44 -9.97
CA LEU A 392 0.63 35.03 -10.42
C LEU A 392 0.65 34.65 -11.91
N LEU A 393 1.72 35.01 -12.63
CA LEU A 393 1.94 34.59 -14.01
C LEU A 393 1.90 33.06 -14.12
N PHE A 394 1.09 32.52 -15.04
CA PHE A 394 0.83 31.08 -15.15
C PHE A 394 2.11 30.22 -15.27
N ARG A 395 3.13 30.69 -16.00
CA ARG A 395 4.43 30.01 -16.10
C ARG A 395 5.14 29.91 -14.74
N HIS A 396 5.10 30.98 -13.93
CA HIS A 396 5.68 31.00 -12.59
C HIS A 396 4.85 30.15 -11.62
N LEU A 397 3.53 30.06 -11.80
CA LEU A 397 2.68 29.17 -11.00
C LEU A 397 2.99 27.69 -11.27
N VAL A 398 3.18 27.30 -12.54
CA VAL A 398 3.58 25.92 -12.90
C VAL A 398 4.96 25.59 -12.33
N ALA A 399 5.94 26.49 -12.47
CA ALA A 399 7.27 26.31 -11.89
C ALA A 399 7.24 26.24 -10.35
N TRP A 400 6.50 27.14 -9.69
CA TRP A 400 6.31 27.15 -8.24
C TRP A 400 5.70 25.84 -7.75
N ARG A 401 4.64 25.35 -8.41
CA ARG A 401 3.96 24.11 -8.05
C ARG A 401 4.88 22.89 -8.17
N TYR A 402 5.59 22.76 -9.29
CA TYR A 402 6.58 21.68 -9.48
C TYR A 402 7.69 21.72 -8.41
N ILE A 403 8.29 22.88 -8.17
CA ILE A 403 9.37 23.06 -7.18
C ILE A 403 8.84 22.76 -5.77
N ALA A 404 7.65 23.24 -5.42
CA ALA A 404 7.02 22.98 -4.13
C ALA A 404 6.72 21.49 -3.94
N THR A 405 6.12 20.80 -4.92
CA THR A 405 5.87 19.35 -4.86
C THR A 405 7.17 18.56 -4.65
N VAL A 406 8.22 18.81 -5.44
CA VAL A 406 9.51 18.10 -5.36
C VAL A 406 10.25 18.37 -4.04
N LEU A 407 10.19 19.62 -3.54
CA LEU A 407 10.77 20.01 -2.25
C LEU A 407 9.99 19.41 -1.06
N SER A 408 8.66 19.36 -1.13
CA SER A 408 7.84 18.67 -0.15
C SER A 408 8.17 17.17 -0.10
N TYR A 409 8.35 16.51 -1.26
CA TYR A 409 8.80 15.11 -1.30
C TYR A 409 10.21 14.90 -0.74
N PHE A 410 11.11 15.88 -0.82
CA PHE A 410 12.45 15.80 -0.20
C PHE A 410 12.35 15.71 1.33
N PHE A 411 11.50 16.54 1.95
CA PHE A 411 11.28 16.49 3.40
C PHE A 411 10.41 15.29 3.84
N LEU A 412 9.36 14.95 3.09
CA LEU A 412 8.50 13.80 3.40
C LEU A 412 9.25 12.47 3.28
N SER A 413 10.12 12.31 2.28
CA SER A 413 10.98 11.13 2.15
C SER A 413 12.04 11.05 3.24
N LEU A 414 12.55 12.19 3.73
CA LEU A 414 13.48 12.21 4.86
C LEU A 414 12.79 11.69 6.13
N VAL A 415 11.60 12.22 6.46
CA VAL A 415 10.82 11.77 7.64
C VAL A 415 10.43 10.30 7.50
N TYR A 416 9.94 9.87 6.34
CA TYR A 416 9.63 8.46 6.06
C TYR A 416 10.84 7.54 6.27
N SER A 417 12.01 7.91 5.73
CA SER A 417 13.23 7.11 5.84
C SER A 417 13.77 7.11 7.28
N PHE A 418 13.58 8.20 8.02
CA PHE A 418 13.95 8.33 9.42
C PHE A 418 13.13 7.40 10.34
N VAL A 419 11.91 7.01 9.98
CA VAL A 419 11.15 6.00 10.73
C VAL A 419 11.91 4.68 10.77
N SER A 420 12.46 4.22 9.65
CA SER A 420 13.28 2.99 9.60
C SER A 420 14.52 3.09 10.49
N LEU A 421 15.19 4.25 10.50
CA LEU A 421 16.36 4.50 11.33
C LEU A 421 16.00 4.57 12.84
N ALA A 422 14.87 5.19 13.19
CA ALA A 422 14.39 5.34 14.57
C ALA A 422 14.02 4.00 15.21
N PHE A 423 13.52 3.03 14.43
CA PHE A 423 13.33 1.65 14.88
C PHE A 423 14.61 0.78 14.83
N LEU A 424 15.79 1.41 14.83
CA LEU A 424 17.12 0.79 14.92
C LEU A 424 17.42 -0.21 13.78
N MET A 425 16.90 0.04 12.58
CA MET A 425 17.26 -0.74 11.39
C MET A 425 18.74 -0.47 11.01
N PRO A 426 19.60 -1.50 10.86
CA PRO A 426 21.03 -1.32 10.62
C PRO A 426 21.30 -0.76 9.21
N MET A 427 21.79 0.48 9.14
CA MET A 427 22.15 1.19 7.89
C MET A 427 23.58 1.77 7.93
N SER A 428 24.47 1.12 8.66
CA SER A 428 25.85 1.57 8.92
C SER A 428 26.91 0.48 8.84
N ASN A 429 26.51 -0.77 8.59
CA ASN A 429 27.42 -1.91 8.57
C ASN A 429 28.16 -1.95 7.24
N GLN A 430 29.41 -2.40 7.25
CA GLN A 430 30.23 -2.44 6.03
C GLN A 430 29.68 -3.47 5.02
N PRO A 431 29.92 -3.28 3.71
CA PRO A 431 29.66 -4.30 2.70
C PRO A 431 30.46 -5.57 2.99
N ALA A 432 29.94 -6.72 2.60
CA ALA A 432 30.57 -8.01 2.89
C ALA A 432 31.02 -8.73 1.62
N SER A 433 31.87 -9.74 1.76
CA SER A 433 32.27 -10.60 0.64
C SER A 433 31.05 -11.26 -0.01
N HIS A 434 31.02 -11.32 -1.34
CA HIS A 434 29.92 -11.92 -2.11
C HIS A 434 29.84 -13.45 -1.93
N VAL A 435 30.97 -14.10 -1.60
CA VAL A 435 31.10 -15.57 -1.48
C VAL A 435 31.01 -16.10 -0.04
N LEU A 436 30.82 -15.22 0.95
CA LEU A 436 30.69 -15.58 2.36
C LEU A 436 29.32 -15.13 2.92
N PRO A 437 28.72 -15.90 3.84
CA PRO A 437 27.52 -15.49 4.55
C PRO A 437 27.81 -14.28 5.45
N ALA A 438 26.94 -13.28 5.44
CA ALA A 438 27.11 -12.07 6.23
C ALA A 438 25.79 -11.54 6.81
N ASN A 439 25.70 -11.50 8.14
CA ASN A 439 24.51 -11.00 8.85
C ASN A 439 24.45 -9.46 8.81
N ASN A 440 23.32 -8.91 8.37
CA ASN A 440 23.05 -7.47 8.36
C ASN A 440 24.09 -6.61 7.61
N ALA A 441 24.70 -7.11 6.53
CA ALA A 441 25.59 -6.32 5.68
C ALA A 441 24.80 -5.24 4.91
N ASN A 442 25.41 -4.07 4.66
CA ASN A 442 24.81 -3.00 3.86
C ASN A 442 25.75 -2.57 2.72
N SER A 443 25.25 -2.34 1.49
CA SER A 443 26.11 -2.04 0.32
C SER A 443 26.90 -0.74 0.37
N TYR A 444 26.57 0.19 1.27
CA TYR A 444 27.14 1.54 1.27
C TYR A 444 27.73 1.96 2.62
N GLY A 445 27.89 1.05 3.58
CA GLY A 445 28.39 1.41 4.92
C GLY A 445 27.55 2.49 5.57
N HIS A 446 28.20 3.50 6.17
CA HIS A 446 27.54 4.69 6.74
C HIS A 446 26.73 5.52 5.73
N ALA A 447 26.96 5.39 4.43
CA ALA A 447 26.19 6.13 3.41
C ALA A 447 24.85 5.44 3.06
N THR A 448 24.58 4.23 3.57
CA THR A 448 23.37 3.46 3.24
C THR A 448 22.08 4.23 3.54
N PHE A 449 22.00 4.92 4.68
CA PHE A 449 20.84 5.78 5.00
C PHE A 449 20.59 6.87 3.95
N VAL A 450 21.65 7.48 3.43
CA VAL A 450 21.54 8.55 2.41
C VAL A 450 21.08 7.97 1.07
N VAL A 451 21.61 6.81 0.65
CA VAL A 451 21.18 6.15 -0.59
C VAL A 451 19.73 5.66 -0.49
N TYR A 452 19.34 5.09 0.66
CA TYR A 452 17.95 4.68 0.96
C TYR A 452 17.00 5.89 0.92
N TRP A 453 17.35 7.01 1.56
CA TRP A 453 16.57 8.24 1.51
C TRP A 453 16.45 8.81 0.09
N MET A 454 17.55 8.88 -0.68
CA MET A 454 17.50 9.35 -2.07
C MET A 454 16.66 8.41 -2.96
N GLY A 455 16.72 7.10 -2.75
CA GLY A 455 15.82 6.12 -3.38
C GLY A 455 14.35 6.40 -3.07
N ASN A 456 14.02 6.62 -1.79
CA ASN A 456 12.67 6.98 -1.36
C ASN A 456 12.22 8.34 -1.93
N TRP A 457 13.11 9.33 -2.02
CA TRP A 457 12.81 10.65 -2.59
C TRP A 457 12.46 10.57 -4.08
N ILE A 458 13.31 9.94 -4.88
CA ILE A 458 13.10 9.76 -6.32
C ILE A 458 11.85 8.89 -6.57
N GLY A 459 11.62 7.88 -5.72
CA GLY A 459 10.37 7.12 -5.67
C GLY A 459 9.14 8.00 -5.45
N MET A 460 9.14 8.87 -4.43
CA MET A 460 8.02 9.78 -4.15
C MET A 460 7.74 10.72 -5.33
N ILE A 461 8.79 11.21 -6.01
CA ILE A 461 8.60 12.03 -7.22
C ILE A 461 7.94 11.20 -8.34
N ALA A 462 8.41 9.97 -8.62
CA ALA A 462 7.87 9.12 -9.67
C ALA A 462 6.41 8.68 -9.41
N PHE A 463 6.05 8.32 -8.18
CA PHE A 463 4.64 7.98 -7.86
C PHE A 463 3.75 9.22 -7.76
N GLY A 464 4.29 10.31 -7.22
CA GLY A 464 3.58 11.53 -6.90
C GLY A 464 3.27 12.38 -8.13
N LEU A 465 4.26 12.66 -8.98
CA LEU A 465 4.04 13.44 -10.20
C LEU A 465 3.15 12.69 -11.21
N ALA A 466 3.30 11.37 -11.37
CA ALA A 466 2.37 10.56 -12.16
C ALA A 466 0.92 10.70 -11.69
N SER A 467 0.72 10.68 -10.37
CA SER A 467 -0.59 10.89 -9.75
C SER A 467 -1.12 12.32 -9.94
N GLU A 468 -0.27 13.32 -9.78
CA GLU A 468 -0.63 14.74 -9.94
C GLU A 468 -0.92 15.10 -11.42
N ASN A 469 -0.19 14.48 -12.35
CA ASN A 469 -0.43 14.54 -13.79
C ASN A 469 -1.81 13.97 -14.14
N MET A 470 -2.11 12.75 -13.69
CA MET A 470 -3.40 12.13 -13.97
C MET A 470 -4.56 12.81 -13.24
N ALA A 471 -4.35 13.38 -12.05
CA ALA A 471 -5.35 14.21 -11.36
C ALA A 471 -5.73 15.46 -12.17
N MET A 472 -4.77 16.08 -12.87
CA MET A 472 -5.00 17.21 -13.76
C MET A 472 -5.69 16.84 -15.09
N LEU A 473 -5.51 15.62 -15.56
CA LEU A 473 -6.11 15.12 -16.81
C LEU A 473 -7.54 14.59 -16.61
N LEU A 474 -7.80 13.86 -15.52
CA LEU A 474 -9.07 13.20 -15.23
C LEU A 474 -10.04 14.08 -14.43
N GLY A 475 -9.53 14.78 -13.41
CA GLY A 475 -10.34 15.55 -12.46
C GLY A 475 -11.16 14.69 -11.50
N THR A 476 -11.84 15.37 -10.56
CA THR A 476 -12.77 14.74 -9.60
C THR A 476 -14.05 14.27 -10.31
N PRO A 477 -14.59 13.07 -10.02
CA PRO A 477 -14.12 12.10 -9.02
C PRO A 477 -13.04 11.12 -9.53
N TRP A 478 -12.85 11.01 -10.85
CA TRP A 478 -12.09 9.96 -11.53
C TRP A 478 -10.62 9.80 -11.09
N THR A 479 -10.00 10.85 -10.52
CA THR A 479 -8.69 10.78 -9.86
C THR A 479 -8.59 9.64 -8.82
N ALA A 480 -9.67 9.33 -8.10
CA ALA A 480 -9.68 8.24 -7.11
C ALA A 480 -9.58 6.86 -7.78
N LEU A 481 -10.22 6.68 -8.95
CA LEU A 481 -10.15 5.45 -9.73
C LEU A 481 -8.75 5.24 -10.32
N TRP A 482 -8.06 6.33 -10.71
CA TRP A 482 -6.64 6.28 -11.05
C TRP A 482 -5.76 5.82 -9.87
N LEU A 483 -5.97 6.35 -8.65
CA LEU A 483 -5.19 5.91 -7.48
C LEU A 483 -5.32 4.40 -7.24
N ILE A 484 -6.54 3.86 -7.34
CA ILE A 484 -6.80 2.42 -7.16
C ILE A 484 -6.02 1.61 -8.21
N PHE A 485 -6.10 2.00 -9.49
CA PHE A 485 -5.29 1.36 -10.55
C PHE A 485 -3.78 1.46 -10.30
N TRP A 486 -3.31 2.65 -9.93
CA TRP A 486 -1.88 2.95 -9.80
C TRP A 486 -1.26 2.20 -8.62
N VAL A 487 -1.96 2.10 -7.48
CA VAL A 487 -1.53 1.28 -6.34
C VAL A 487 -1.59 -0.21 -6.68
N ILE A 488 -2.71 -0.72 -7.20
CA ILE A 488 -2.87 -2.17 -7.41
C ILE A 488 -1.90 -2.70 -8.47
N SER A 489 -1.71 -1.98 -9.59
CA SER A 489 -0.75 -2.39 -10.64
C SER A 489 0.70 -2.40 -10.14
N ASN A 490 1.11 -1.40 -9.36
CA ASN A 490 2.44 -1.34 -8.77
C ASN A 490 2.66 -2.40 -7.68
N VAL A 491 1.67 -2.67 -6.84
CA VAL A 491 1.76 -3.71 -5.79
C VAL A 491 1.86 -5.11 -6.40
N ALA A 492 1.06 -5.40 -7.42
CA ALA A 492 1.02 -6.70 -8.10
C ALA A 492 2.38 -7.09 -8.74
N THR A 493 3.14 -6.12 -9.25
CA THR A 493 4.47 -6.34 -9.84
C THR A 493 5.65 -6.01 -8.91
N GLY A 494 5.37 -5.41 -7.76
CA GLY A 494 6.38 -4.87 -6.86
C GLY A 494 6.85 -5.86 -5.79
N PHE A 495 5.92 -6.55 -5.11
CA PHE A 495 6.27 -7.37 -3.95
C PHE A 495 6.43 -8.87 -4.25
N TYR A 496 5.85 -9.36 -5.34
CA TYR A 496 5.95 -10.76 -5.77
C TYR A 496 7.04 -10.93 -6.82
N SER A 497 7.75 -12.05 -6.78
CA SER A 497 8.75 -12.41 -7.80
C SER A 497 8.11 -12.50 -9.19
N LEU A 498 8.56 -11.65 -10.12
CA LEU A 498 8.11 -11.67 -11.51
C LEU A 498 8.52 -12.95 -12.27
N ASP A 499 9.49 -13.71 -11.74
CA ASP A 499 9.88 -15.03 -12.26
C ASP A 499 8.75 -16.07 -12.09
N LEU A 500 7.95 -15.91 -11.03
CA LEU A 500 6.77 -16.75 -10.73
C LEU A 500 5.48 -16.23 -11.35
N ALA A 501 5.42 -14.97 -11.77
CA ALA A 501 4.25 -14.39 -12.41
C ALA A 501 4.13 -14.88 -13.88
N PRO A 502 2.91 -14.98 -14.44
CA PRO A 502 2.75 -15.21 -15.87
C PRO A 502 3.49 -14.16 -16.72
N SER A 503 4.08 -14.56 -17.85
CA SER A 503 4.91 -13.69 -18.72
C SER A 503 4.27 -12.37 -19.17
N PHE A 504 2.94 -12.21 -19.03
CA PHE A 504 2.24 -10.94 -19.14
C PHE A 504 2.81 -9.86 -18.20
N TYR A 505 3.10 -10.20 -16.94
CA TYR A 505 3.53 -9.24 -15.90
C TYR A 505 4.97 -8.72 -16.08
N ARG A 506 5.66 -9.06 -17.17
CA ARG A 506 6.99 -8.53 -17.52
C ARG A 506 7.00 -7.02 -17.78
N TRP A 507 5.85 -6.37 -18.00
CA TRP A 507 5.77 -4.90 -17.95
C TRP A 507 6.09 -4.34 -16.55
N GLY A 508 5.99 -5.17 -15.50
CA GLY A 508 6.34 -4.84 -14.13
C GLY A 508 7.78 -4.39 -13.91
N TYR A 509 8.74 -4.90 -14.69
CA TYR A 509 10.13 -4.44 -14.64
C TYR A 509 10.28 -2.95 -15.00
N ALA A 510 9.35 -2.39 -15.79
CA ALA A 510 9.32 -0.97 -16.11
C ALA A 510 8.58 -0.11 -15.07
N TRP A 511 7.85 -0.71 -14.12
CA TRP A 511 7.03 0.03 -13.14
C TRP A 511 7.86 0.52 -11.94
N PRO A 512 7.59 1.71 -11.37
CA PRO A 512 8.41 2.27 -10.31
C PRO A 512 8.51 1.39 -9.05
N MET A 513 7.44 0.67 -8.67
CA MET A 513 7.45 -0.14 -7.45
C MET A 513 8.39 -1.35 -7.52
N HIS A 514 8.52 -2.01 -8.67
CA HIS A 514 9.47 -3.12 -8.80
C HIS A 514 10.90 -2.61 -8.59
N ASN A 515 11.23 -1.48 -9.22
CA ASN A 515 12.54 -0.86 -9.17
C ASN A 515 12.89 -0.32 -7.77
N ILE A 516 11.94 0.30 -7.06
CA ILE A 516 12.20 0.78 -5.69
C ILE A 516 12.32 -0.38 -4.69
N VAL A 517 11.58 -1.48 -4.86
CA VAL A 517 11.71 -2.69 -4.02
C VAL A 517 13.08 -3.35 -4.21
N GLU A 518 13.54 -3.56 -5.46
CA GLU A 518 14.89 -4.08 -5.69
C GLU A 518 15.98 -3.13 -5.19
N LEU A 519 15.82 -1.82 -5.37
CA LEU A 519 16.73 -0.80 -4.87
C LEU A 519 16.85 -0.81 -3.34
N THR A 520 15.72 -0.85 -2.61
CA THR A 520 15.76 -0.87 -1.14
C THR A 520 16.28 -2.20 -0.60
N ARG A 521 16.00 -3.34 -1.25
CA ARG A 521 16.60 -4.63 -0.86
C ARG A 521 18.11 -4.65 -1.11
N SER A 522 18.59 -4.20 -2.26
CA SER A 522 20.03 -4.16 -2.57
C SER A 522 20.80 -3.23 -1.63
N THR A 523 20.32 -2.01 -1.41
CA THR A 523 20.99 -1.06 -0.49
C THR A 523 21.05 -1.57 0.95
N LEU A 524 19.96 -2.16 1.46
CA LEU A 524 19.83 -2.54 2.87
C LEU A 524 20.42 -3.91 3.22
N PHE A 525 20.45 -4.89 2.31
CA PHE A 525 20.92 -6.26 2.58
C PHE A 525 22.20 -6.66 1.86
N ASP A 526 22.86 -5.74 1.16
CA ASP A 526 24.08 -6.00 0.39
C ASP A 526 23.89 -7.10 -0.66
N LEU A 527 23.03 -6.82 -1.65
CA LEU A 527 22.71 -7.71 -2.78
C LEU A 527 23.23 -7.15 -4.10
N ASN A 528 23.42 -8.02 -5.10
CA ASN A 528 23.84 -7.71 -6.48
C ASN A 528 23.49 -6.27 -6.92
N PRO A 529 24.49 -5.43 -7.25
CA PRO A 529 24.33 -3.99 -7.45
C PRO A 529 23.62 -3.62 -8.79
N ARG A 530 22.37 -4.05 -8.96
CA ARG A 530 21.44 -3.56 -10.00
C ARG A 530 20.92 -2.14 -9.72
N VAL A 531 21.38 -1.51 -8.64
CA VAL A 531 21.08 -0.14 -8.19
C VAL A 531 21.10 0.87 -9.33
N GLY A 532 22.07 0.82 -10.25
CA GLY A 532 22.16 1.73 -11.39
C GLY A 532 21.01 1.58 -12.42
N LEU A 533 20.56 0.35 -12.69
CA LEU A 533 19.40 0.08 -13.55
C LEU A 533 18.11 0.61 -12.89
N ASN A 534 17.95 0.30 -11.60
CA ASN A 534 16.74 0.62 -10.84
C ASN A 534 16.57 2.14 -10.67
N PHE A 535 17.66 2.87 -10.34
CA PHE A 535 17.67 4.33 -10.39
C PHE A 535 17.43 4.85 -11.81
N GLY A 536 18.01 4.23 -12.85
CA GLY A 536 17.80 4.64 -14.24
C GLY A 536 16.33 4.61 -14.67
N ILE A 537 15.59 3.56 -14.31
CA ILE A 537 14.16 3.43 -14.60
C ILE A 537 13.33 4.41 -13.75
N LEU A 538 13.66 4.59 -12.47
CA LEU A 538 13.00 5.59 -11.62
C LEU A 538 13.22 7.03 -12.14
N PHE A 539 14.43 7.38 -12.57
CA PHE A 539 14.72 8.68 -13.21
C PHE A 539 14.03 8.84 -14.57
N ALA A 540 13.84 7.76 -15.35
CA ALA A 540 13.07 7.82 -16.58
C ALA A 540 11.61 8.20 -16.32
N TRP A 541 10.97 7.66 -15.28
CA TRP A 541 9.65 8.09 -14.83
C TRP A 541 9.63 9.56 -14.41
N VAL A 542 10.54 9.97 -13.53
CA VAL A 542 10.65 11.39 -13.11
C VAL A 542 10.81 12.32 -14.32
N ALA A 543 11.62 11.95 -15.33
CA ALA A 543 11.80 12.73 -16.54
C ALA A 543 10.51 12.81 -17.39
N ILE A 544 9.83 11.68 -17.61
CA ILE A 544 8.54 11.64 -18.33
C ILE A 544 7.50 12.50 -17.62
N ASP A 545 7.35 12.35 -16.31
CA ASP A 545 6.37 13.09 -15.53
C ASP A 545 6.66 14.59 -15.46
N THR A 546 7.94 14.97 -15.38
CA THR A 546 8.37 16.38 -15.42
C THR A 546 8.08 17.03 -16.77
N LEU A 547 8.19 16.27 -17.88
CA LEU A 547 7.83 16.74 -19.22
C LEU A 547 6.30 16.83 -19.42
N LEU A 548 5.53 15.91 -18.82
CA LEU A 548 4.07 15.93 -18.84
C LEU A 548 3.48 17.03 -17.96
N PHE A 549 4.10 17.34 -16.81
CA PHE A 549 3.60 18.30 -15.82
C PHE A 549 3.14 19.67 -16.38
N PRO A 550 3.93 20.39 -17.20
CA PRO A 550 3.46 21.63 -17.81
C PRO A 550 2.31 21.40 -18.80
N VAL A 551 2.30 20.30 -19.55
CA VAL A 551 1.24 19.95 -20.51
C VAL A 551 -0.07 19.68 -19.77
N CYS A 552 -0.03 18.89 -18.70
CA CYS A 552 -1.16 18.61 -17.82
C CYS A 552 -1.70 19.90 -17.16
N CYS A 553 -0.81 20.82 -16.73
CA CYS A 553 -1.23 22.13 -16.22
C CYS A 553 -1.97 22.97 -17.29
N TYR A 554 -1.46 23.02 -18.53
CA TYR A 554 -2.13 23.72 -19.63
C TYR A 554 -3.48 23.08 -20.00
N TYR A 555 -3.56 21.75 -20.03
CA TYR A 555 -4.81 21.01 -20.25
C TYR A 555 -5.84 21.31 -19.15
N MET A 556 -5.44 21.23 -17.88
CA MET A 556 -6.31 21.53 -16.73
C MET A 556 -6.87 22.95 -16.87
N ARG A 557 -6.02 23.95 -17.15
CA ARG A 557 -6.46 25.34 -17.38
C ARG A 557 -7.46 25.46 -18.53
N TRP A 558 -7.20 24.79 -19.66
CA TRP A 558 -8.11 24.79 -20.81
C TRP A 558 -9.45 24.11 -20.47
N ASN A 559 -9.42 22.97 -19.78
CA ASN A 559 -10.61 22.22 -19.41
C ASN A 559 -11.46 23.01 -18.39
N THR A 560 -10.86 23.60 -17.35
CA THR A 560 -11.57 24.47 -16.40
C THR A 560 -12.17 25.69 -17.09
N ALA A 561 -11.48 26.32 -18.05
CA ALA A 561 -12.03 27.43 -18.83
C ALA A 561 -13.20 26.98 -19.73
N ARG A 562 -13.10 25.81 -20.36
CA ARG A 562 -14.16 25.18 -21.15
C ARG A 562 -15.40 24.88 -20.31
N VAL A 563 -15.21 24.25 -19.14
CA VAL A 563 -16.30 23.93 -18.19
C VAL A 563 -16.97 25.20 -17.68
N LYS A 564 -16.22 26.21 -17.22
CA LYS A 564 -16.78 27.49 -16.78
C LYS A 564 -17.56 28.21 -17.89
N ARG A 565 -17.09 28.18 -19.14
CA ARG A 565 -17.82 28.75 -20.28
C ARG A 565 -19.11 27.98 -20.58
N ASN A 566 -19.06 26.65 -20.57
CA ASN A 566 -20.22 25.81 -20.85
C ASN A 566 -21.28 25.93 -19.73
N ALA A 567 -20.86 26.05 -18.46
CA ALA A 567 -21.75 26.33 -17.33
C ALA A 567 -22.44 27.70 -17.48
N ALA A 568 -21.68 28.77 -17.74
CA ALA A 568 -22.25 30.10 -18.00
C ALA A 568 -23.19 30.12 -19.23
N GLN A 569 -22.95 29.28 -20.23
CA GLN A 569 -23.87 29.10 -21.37
C GLN A 569 -25.15 28.36 -20.97
N ALA A 570 -25.07 27.34 -20.12
CA ALA A 570 -26.24 26.63 -19.58
C ALA A 570 -27.07 27.56 -18.66
N GLU A 571 -26.42 28.32 -17.77
CA GLU A 571 -27.06 29.34 -16.93
C GLU A 571 -27.78 30.41 -17.76
N ALA A 572 -27.16 30.91 -18.83
CA ALA A 572 -27.78 31.88 -19.74
C ALA A 572 -28.96 31.28 -20.53
N GLN A 573 -28.87 30.02 -20.96
CA GLN A 573 -29.97 29.31 -21.60
C GLN A 573 -31.13 29.07 -20.63
N TRP A 574 -30.84 28.71 -19.39
CA TRP A 574 -31.81 28.51 -18.30
C TRP A 574 -32.54 29.81 -17.95
N GLN A 575 -31.80 30.91 -17.79
CA GLN A 575 -32.41 32.24 -17.57
C GLN A 575 -33.30 32.64 -18.75
N ALA A 576 -32.86 32.44 -20.00
CA ALA A 576 -33.65 32.74 -21.19
C ALA A 576 -34.87 31.80 -21.38
N GLN A 577 -34.87 30.60 -20.78
CA GLN A 577 -36.07 29.74 -20.69
C GLN A 577 -37.03 30.25 -19.62
N MET A 578 -36.52 30.56 -18.42
CA MET A 578 -37.31 31.07 -17.29
C MET A 578 -37.97 32.44 -17.58
N GLU A 579 -37.31 33.33 -18.34
CA GLU A 579 -37.93 34.57 -18.81
C GLU A 579 -39.07 34.31 -19.80
N LYS A 580 -38.91 33.34 -20.72
CA LYS A 580 -39.98 32.94 -21.66
C LYS A 580 -41.17 32.28 -20.95
N GLU A 581 -40.95 31.38 -20.01
CA GLU A 581 -42.04 30.76 -19.23
C GLU A 581 -42.76 31.76 -18.32
N ARG A 582 -42.10 32.87 -17.97
CA ARG A 582 -42.70 33.97 -17.22
C ARG A 582 -43.60 34.87 -18.07
N ASP A 583 -43.18 35.18 -19.30
CA ASP A 583 -43.94 36.03 -20.22
C ASP A 583 -45.07 35.24 -20.93
N GLU A 584 -44.81 33.99 -21.31
CA GLU A 584 -45.81 33.04 -21.83
C GLU A 584 -45.88 31.76 -20.97
N PRO A 585 -46.58 31.78 -19.82
CA PRO A 585 -46.70 30.61 -18.97
C PRO A 585 -47.38 29.46 -19.71
N SER A 586 -46.78 28.28 -19.65
CA SER A 586 -47.24 27.07 -20.32
C SER A 586 -48.66 26.66 -19.88
N LEU A 587 -49.35 25.84 -20.68
CA LEU A 587 -50.73 25.41 -20.38
C LEU A 587 -50.85 24.73 -19.00
N MET A 588 -49.83 23.97 -18.58
CA MET A 588 -49.73 23.39 -17.23
C MET A 588 -49.64 24.48 -16.15
N ALA A 589 -48.75 25.47 -16.31
CA ALA A 589 -48.59 26.57 -15.36
C ALA A 589 -49.83 27.45 -15.25
N ARG A 590 -50.58 27.63 -16.35
CA ARG A 590 -51.89 28.33 -16.36
C ARG A 590 -52.98 27.54 -15.64
N VAL A 591 -52.93 26.21 -15.65
CA VAL A 591 -53.91 25.36 -14.94
C VAL A 591 -53.65 25.35 -13.43
N THR A 592 -52.39 25.20 -12.99
CA THR A 592 -52.05 25.18 -11.55
C THR A 592 -52.32 26.52 -10.87
N THR A 593 -51.89 27.63 -11.47
CA THR A 593 -52.10 28.99 -10.91
C THR A 593 -53.58 29.39 -10.85
N ARG A 594 -54.43 28.86 -11.75
CA ARG A 594 -55.87 29.13 -11.74
C ARG A 594 -56.63 28.39 -10.62
N GLY A 595 -56.06 27.32 -10.06
CA GLY A 595 -56.59 26.65 -8.88
C GLY A 595 -56.49 27.53 -7.63
N SER A 596 -55.27 27.96 -7.28
CA SER A 596 -54.99 28.75 -6.06
C SER A 596 -55.78 30.07 -5.97
N ARG A 597 -56.14 30.68 -7.12
CA ARG A 597 -56.90 31.94 -7.13
C ARG A 597 -58.37 31.79 -6.68
N LYS A 598 -58.90 30.56 -6.52
CA LYS A 598 -60.29 30.34 -6.12
C LYS A 598 -60.53 30.55 -4.61
N ASP A 599 -59.54 30.23 -3.78
CA ASP A 599 -59.66 30.26 -2.31
C ASP A 599 -59.38 31.64 -1.70
N GLY A 600 -58.83 32.57 -2.48
CA GLY A 600 -58.64 33.97 -2.06
C GLY A 600 -59.93 34.81 -2.12
N ASN A 601 -60.88 34.45 -2.98
CA ASN A 601 -62.10 35.24 -3.20
C ASN A 601 -63.22 34.92 -2.21
N SER A 602 -63.26 33.71 -1.64
CA SER A 602 -64.20 33.34 -0.57
C SER A 602 -63.90 34.12 0.72
N ARG A 603 -62.64 34.11 1.16
CA ARG A 603 -62.19 34.78 2.40
C ARG A 603 -62.34 36.31 2.41
N LEU A 604 -62.57 36.95 1.26
CA LEU A 604 -62.91 38.37 1.18
C LEU A 604 -64.42 38.62 1.30
N ALA A 605 -65.26 37.75 0.74
CA ALA A 605 -66.72 37.86 0.87
C ALA A 605 -67.16 37.69 2.34
N ASP A 606 -66.57 36.72 3.06
CA ASP A 606 -66.86 36.49 4.48
C ASP A 606 -66.43 37.66 5.39
N ALA A 607 -65.51 38.51 4.91
CA ALA A 607 -65.00 39.66 5.66
C ALA A 607 -65.83 40.95 5.46
N GLU A 608 -66.52 41.09 4.33
CA GLU A 608 -67.46 42.21 4.10
C GLU A 608 -68.85 41.96 4.70
N ALA A 609 -69.19 40.70 5.01
CA ALA A 609 -70.43 40.34 5.71
C ALA A 609 -70.42 40.59 7.24
N ALA A 610 -69.33 41.18 7.77
CA ALA A 610 -69.09 41.36 9.21
C ALA A 610 -68.75 42.82 9.59
N ARG A 611 -69.39 43.80 8.94
CA ARG A 611 -69.29 45.24 9.22
C ARG A 611 -70.63 45.95 9.14
#